data_AF-E6LGV1-F1
#
_entry.id   AF-E6LGV1-F1
#
_cell.length_a   1.000
_cell.length_b   1.000
_cell.length_c   1.000
_cell.angle_alpha   90.00
_cell.angle_beta   90.00
_cell.angle_gamma   90.00
#
_symmetry.space_group_name_H-M   'P 1'
#
loop_
_entity.id
_entity.type
_entity.pdbx_description
1 polymer ?
#
loop_
_entity_poly.entity_id
_entity_poly.type
_entity_poly.pdbx_seq_one_letter_code
_entity_poly.pdbx_strand_id
1 'polypeptide(L)'
;MKKLFLLFVPVLLLSGCQSAEETSSSTSKSELTSTTSTTSVTSTSSQELITESAENQGETDLNIEEINNNNLASLVGTWENGTGDTLIIYSDGSTNKNLTVHGVENSDQTSTIPYASLTDGTTGAALGLFKIGFENPDGDRSDTSRPRVVIAQQGGNYSPETYYYRQ
;
A
#
# COMPACT_ATOMS: atom_id res chain seq x y z
N MET A 1 -21.04 -59.48 23.28
CA MET A 1 -20.98 -59.87 21.85
C MET A 1 -20.29 -58.75 21.07
N LYS A 2 -19.19 -59.10 20.39
CA LYS A 2 -18.51 -58.48 19.22
C LYS A 2 -18.51 -56.93 19.10
N LYS A 3 -17.32 -56.35 19.35
CA LYS A 3 -16.90 -55.01 18.94
C LYS A 3 -16.72 -54.97 17.41
N LEU A 4 -17.17 -53.90 16.75
CA LEU A 4 -16.80 -53.59 15.36
C LEU A 4 -16.18 -52.20 15.30
N PHE A 5 -14.85 -52.16 15.23
CA PHE A 5 -14.06 -50.98 14.93
C PHE A 5 -13.97 -50.87 13.39
N LEU A 6 -14.49 -49.79 12.83
CA LEU A 6 -14.35 -49.46 11.41
C LEU A 6 -13.25 -48.40 11.29
N LEU A 7 -12.05 -48.85 10.94
CA LEU A 7 -10.90 -48.02 10.60
C LEU A 7 -11.05 -47.56 9.14
N PHE A 8 -11.20 -46.25 8.92
CA PHE A 8 -11.05 -45.66 7.60
C PHE A 8 -9.57 -45.26 7.40
N VAL A 9 -8.96 -45.89 6.40
CA VAL A 9 -7.60 -45.63 5.93
C VAL A 9 -7.63 -44.44 4.97
N PRO A 10 -6.78 -43.41 5.13
CA PRO A 10 -6.68 -42.32 4.17
C PRO A 10 -5.85 -42.75 2.95
N VAL A 11 -6.42 -42.55 1.77
CA VAL A 11 -5.76 -42.69 0.47
C VAL A 11 -4.91 -41.44 0.23
N LEU A 12 -3.59 -41.61 0.27
CA LEU A 12 -2.61 -40.61 -0.15
C LEU A 12 -2.56 -40.55 -1.67
N LEU A 13 -2.95 -39.42 -2.27
CA LEU A 13 -2.64 -39.09 -3.65
C LEU A 13 -1.38 -38.23 -3.67
N LEU A 14 -0.23 -38.83 -4.02
CA LEU A 14 0.99 -38.10 -4.37
C LEU A 14 0.89 -37.65 -5.82
N SER A 15 0.61 -36.35 -6.02
CA SER A 15 0.85 -35.68 -7.31
C SER A 15 2.31 -35.23 -7.34
N GLY A 16 3.11 -35.89 -8.18
CA GLY A 16 4.44 -35.42 -8.57
C GLY A 16 4.36 -34.53 -9.81
N CYS A 17 5.05 -33.39 -9.79
CA CYS A 17 5.50 -32.71 -11.00
C CYS A 17 6.85 -32.03 -10.76
N GLN A 18 7.87 -32.69 -11.30
CA GLN A 18 9.04 -32.22 -12.04
C GLN A 18 9.59 -30.81 -11.76
N SER A 19 10.83 -30.80 -11.24
CA SER A 19 11.75 -29.67 -11.29
C SER A 19 12.27 -29.46 -12.72
N ALA A 20 12.27 -28.21 -13.18
CA ALA A 20 13.16 -27.71 -14.21
C ALA A 20 13.71 -26.36 -13.72
N GLU A 21 15.03 -26.34 -13.48
CA GLU A 21 15.82 -25.12 -13.38
C GLU A 21 15.73 -24.36 -14.70
N GLU A 22 15.63 -23.03 -14.65
CA GLU A 22 16.61 -22.14 -15.29
C GLU A 22 16.60 -20.79 -14.57
N THR A 23 17.66 -20.57 -13.79
CA THR A 23 18.12 -19.26 -13.36
C THR A 23 18.78 -18.57 -14.56
N SER A 24 18.27 -17.42 -14.97
CA SER A 24 19.02 -16.48 -15.80
C SER A 24 18.96 -15.09 -15.17
N SER A 25 20.14 -14.70 -14.70
CA SER A 25 20.49 -13.44 -14.05
C SER A 25 20.43 -12.25 -15.00
N SER A 26 19.70 -11.22 -14.57
CA SER A 26 20.08 -9.81 -14.46
C SER A 26 21.13 -9.17 -15.41
N THR A 27 20.74 -7.97 -15.88
CA THR A 27 21.57 -6.75 -15.98
C THR A 27 21.99 -6.31 -17.38
N SER A 28 21.14 -5.48 -17.96
CA SER A 28 21.48 -4.48 -18.98
C SER A 28 22.50 -3.49 -18.43
N LYS A 29 23.60 -3.29 -19.17
CA LYS A 29 24.61 -2.26 -18.92
C LYS A 29 24.27 -1.03 -19.75
N SER A 30 23.99 0.10 -19.09
CA SER A 30 23.90 1.42 -19.71
C SER A 30 25.27 1.95 -20.10
N GLU A 31 25.37 2.56 -21.28
CA GLU A 31 26.54 3.30 -21.75
C GLU A 31 26.15 4.76 -21.98
N LEU A 32 26.99 5.66 -21.47
CA LEU A 32 26.93 7.12 -21.62
C LEU A 32 27.16 7.53 -23.08
N THR A 33 26.49 8.58 -23.55
CA THR A 33 27.13 9.54 -24.47
C THR A 33 26.45 10.90 -24.45
N SER A 34 27.25 11.92 -24.12
CA SER A 34 26.96 13.34 -24.28
C SER A 34 27.11 13.75 -25.74
N THR A 35 26.28 14.69 -26.24
CA THR A 35 26.77 15.63 -27.26
C THR A 35 25.95 16.93 -27.30
N THR A 36 26.68 18.02 -27.18
CA THR A 36 26.33 19.42 -27.38
C THR A 36 26.08 19.74 -28.85
N SER A 37 25.12 20.62 -29.18
CA SER A 37 25.34 21.84 -30.01
C SER A 37 24.04 22.56 -30.41
N THR A 38 23.91 23.78 -29.89
CA THR A 38 23.44 25.04 -30.50
C THR A 38 22.73 25.00 -31.86
N THR A 39 21.53 25.61 -31.93
CA THR A 39 21.25 26.74 -32.85
C THR A 39 19.95 27.47 -32.49
N SER A 40 20.05 28.79 -32.53
CA SER A 40 19.05 29.82 -32.27
C SER A 40 18.06 30.03 -33.42
N VAL A 41 16.79 30.30 -33.12
CA VAL A 41 15.96 31.27 -33.86
C VAL A 41 14.89 31.88 -32.96
N THR A 42 14.88 33.21 -32.94
CA THR A 42 13.86 34.10 -32.36
C THR A 42 12.58 34.06 -33.19
N SER A 43 11.40 34.08 -32.57
CA SER A 43 10.18 34.77 -33.05
C SER A 43 9.00 34.66 -32.07
N THR A 44 8.60 35.82 -31.53
CA THR A 44 7.23 36.33 -31.62
C THR A 44 6.08 35.65 -30.84
N SER A 45 5.72 36.35 -29.75
CA SER A 45 4.35 36.78 -29.41
C SER A 45 3.33 35.77 -28.84
N SER A 46 2.85 36.15 -27.66
CA SER A 46 1.48 35.99 -27.17
C SER A 46 1.01 34.59 -26.81
N GLN A 47 1.21 34.23 -25.54
CA GLN A 47 0.15 33.99 -24.54
C GLN A 47 0.78 33.22 -23.38
N GLU A 48 1.02 33.92 -22.27
CA GLU A 48 1.44 33.29 -21.03
C GLU A 48 0.20 32.63 -20.41
N LEU A 49 -0.08 31.41 -20.86
CA LEU A 49 -0.79 30.44 -20.04
C LEU A 49 0.15 30.14 -18.88
N ILE A 50 -0.08 30.83 -17.78
CA ILE A 50 0.39 30.43 -16.46
C ILE A 50 -0.16 29.03 -16.20
N THR A 51 0.63 28.02 -16.57
CA THR A 51 0.55 26.70 -15.99
C THR A 51 0.85 26.89 -14.52
N GLU A 52 -0.21 26.89 -13.73
CA GLU A 52 -0.18 26.69 -12.30
C GLU A 52 0.43 25.30 -12.08
N SER A 53 1.75 25.25 -12.09
CA SER A 53 2.50 24.15 -11.52
C SER A 53 2.11 24.14 -10.04
N ALA A 54 1.18 23.27 -9.69
CA ALA A 54 0.93 22.91 -8.31
C ALA A 54 2.29 22.59 -7.70
N GLU A 55 2.79 23.51 -6.87
CA GLU A 55 3.92 23.22 -6.00
C GLU A 55 3.53 21.99 -5.21
N ASN A 56 4.20 20.88 -5.49
CA ASN A 56 4.11 19.66 -4.71
C ASN A 56 4.73 20.00 -3.35
N GLN A 57 3.93 20.62 -2.47
CA GLN A 57 4.20 20.62 -1.05
C GLN A 57 4.21 19.14 -0.68
N GLY A 58 5.41 18.61 -0.47
CA GLY A 58 5.63 17.18 -0.32
C GLY A 58 4.61 16.58 0.65
N GLU A 59 4.09 15.39 0.30
CA GLU A 59 3.04 14.77 1.08
C GLU A 59 3.44 14.58 2.53
N THR A 60 2.55 14.99 3.45
CA THR A 60 2.73 14.75 4.88
C THR A 60 2.62 13.26 5.17
N ASP A 61 3.69 12.71 5.73
CA ASP A 61 3.78 11.30 6.08
C ASP A 61 2.85 10.90 7.24
N LEU A 62 2.66 9.59 7.43
CA LEU A 62 1.94 9.02 8.56
C LEU A 62 2.76 9.12 9.86
N ASN A 63 2.12 9.49 10.97
CA ASN A 63 2.71 9.45 12.30
C ASN A 63 2.19 8.24 13.08
N ILE A 64 2.95 7.13 13.04
CA ILE A 64 2.54 5.86 13.63
C ILE A 64 2.41 5.93 15.16
N GLU A 65 3.29 6.68 15.83
CA GLU A 65 3.22 6.87 17.27
C GLU A 65 1.93 7.61 17.66
N GLU A 66 1.57 8.67 16.93
CA GLU A 66 0.31 9.39 17.17
C GLU A 66 -0.91 8.50 16.89
N ILE A 67 -0.90 7.76 15.78
CA ILE A 67 -1.99 6.85 15.42
C ILE A 67 -2.17 5.77 16.48
N ASN A 68 -1.09 5.16 16.98
CA ASN A 68 -1.15 4.17 18.07
C ASN A 68 -1.80 4.74 19.34
N ASN A 69 -1.63 6.04 19.59
CA ASN A 69 -2.24 6.78 20.71
C ASN A 69 -3.63 7.36 20.36
N ASN A 70 -4.25 6.89 19.28
CA ASN A 70 -5.55 7.32 18.77
C ASN A 70 -5.61 8.82 18.41
N ASN A 71 -4.46 9.46 18.17
CA ASN A 71 -4.37 10.75 17.50
C ASN A 71 -4.29 10.49 15.98
N LEU A 72 -5.41 10.70 15.30
CA LEU A 72 -5.59 10.34 13.89
C LEU A 72 -5.25 11.48 12.93
N ALA A 73 -4.64 12.58 13.40
CA ALA A 73 -4.41 13.78 12.60
C ALA A 73 -3.68 13.50 11.27
N SER A 74 -2.66 12.63 11.30
CA SER A 74 -1.93 12.25 10.08
C SER A 74 -2.72 11.35 9.13
N LEU A 75 -3.86 10.79 9.54
CA LEU A 75 -4.74 9.97 8.68
C LEU A 75 -5.88 10.77 8.05
N VAL A 76 -6.24 11.92 8.62
CA VAL A 76 -7.35 12.75 8.14
C VAL A 76 -7.15 13.13 6.68
N GLY A 77 -8.21 12.98 5.88
CA GLY A 77 -8.21 13.36 4.47
C GLY A 77 -8.89 12.33 3.58
N THR A 78 -8.75 12.56 2.28
CA THR A 78 -9.25 11.68 1.23
C THR A 78 -8.11 10.83 0.71
N TRP A 79 -8.36 9.53 0.66
CA TRP A 79 -7.45 8.53 0.14
C TRP A 79 -8.13 7.83 -1.04
N GLU A 80 -7.43 7.64 -2.15
CA GLU A 80 -7.94 6.94 -3.33
C GLU A 80 -6.96 5.88 -3.79
N ASN A 81 -7.47 4.71 -4.18
CA ASN A 81 -6.64 3.65 -4.76
C ASN A 81 -6.66 3.70 -6.29
N GLY A 82 -5.85 2.84 -6.93
CA GLY A 82 -5.76 2.84 -8.40
C GLY A 82 -7.04 2.43 -9.15
N THR A 83 -8.02 1.84 -8.44
CA THR A 83 -9.34 1.54 -8.99
C THR A 83 -10.34 2.71 -8.89
N GLY A 84 -9.96 3.81 -8.24
CA GLY A 84 -10.84 4.95 -7.96
C GLY A 84 -11.75 4.76 -6.74
N ASP A 85 -11.52 3.72 -5.91
CA ASP A 85 -12.24 3.60 -4.63
C ASP A 85 -11.67 4.61 -3.64
N THR A 86 -12.56 5.27 -2.90
CA THR A 86 -12.21 6.36 -1.99
C THR A 86 -12.48 6.00 -0.54
N LEU A 87 -11.49 6.24 0.32
CA LEU A 87 -11.62 6.25 1.78
C LEU A 87 -11.43 7.69 2.27
N ILE A 88 -12.47 8.28 2.83
CA ILE A 88 -12.40 9.58 3.53
C ILE A 88 -12.32 9.29 5.02
N ILE A 89 -11.30 9.80 5.69
CA ILE A 89 -11.14 9.72 7.15
C ILE A 89 -11.34 11.12 7.72
N TYR A 90 -12.37 11.28 8.54
CA TYR A 90 -12.67 12.54 9.22
C TYR A 90 -11.85 12.67 10.51
N SER A 91 -11.77 13.89 11.05
CA SER A 91 -10.98 14.19 12.26
C SER A 91 -11.44 13.45 13.51
N ASP A 92 -12.69 13.01 13.56
CA ASP A 92 -13.25 12.19 14.65
C ASP A 92 -13.03 10.68 14.45
N GLY A 93 -12.34 10.28 13.38
CA GLY A 93 -12.09 8.89 13.02
C GLY A 93 -13.21 8.22 12.23
N SER A 94 -14.37 8.86 12.06
CA SER A 94 -15.42 8.32 11.19
C SER A 94 -14.98 8.32 9.72
N THR A 95 -15.66 7.52 8.88
CA THR A 95 -15.33 7.41 7.45
C THR A 95 -16.55 7.46 6.55
N ASN A 96 -16.34 7.73 5.26
CA ASN A 96 -17.38 7.62 4.23
C ASN A 96 -17.90 6.18 4.01
N LYS A 97 -17.26 5.16 4.62
CA LYS A 97 -17.64 3.75 4.51
C LYS A 97 -18.47 3.25 5.71
N ASN A 98 -18.94 4.14 6.58
CA ASN A 98 -19.66 3.82 7.83
C ASN A 98 -18.85 2.94 8.81
N LEU A 99 -17.53 3.04 8.75
CA LEU A 99 -16.59 2.43 9.69
C LEU A 99 -15.85 3.53 10.44
N THR A 100 -15.36 3.23 11.63
CA THR A 100 -14.55 4.14 12.45
C THR A 100 -13.13 3.62 12.55
N VAL A 101 -12.16 4.52 12.37
CA VAL A 101 -10.75 4.26 12.58
C VAL A 101 -10.42 4.41 14.05
N HIS A 102 -9.76 3.41 14.63
CA HIS A 102 -9.16 3.52 15.97
C HIS A 102 -7.69 3.10 15.95
N GLY A 103 -6.88 3.85 16.68
CA GLY A 103 -5.49 3.49 16.96
C GLY A 103 -5.38 2.12 17.61
N VAL A 104 -4.31 1.40 17.29
CA VAL A 104 -3.96 0.16 17.98
C VAL A 104 -2.62 0.37 18.65
N GLU A 105 -2.59 0.25 19.98
CA GLU A 105 -1.40 0.49 20.77
C GLU A 105 -0.24 -0.43 20.32
N ASN A 106 0.95 0.13 20.15
CA ASN A 106 2.17 -0.60 19.77
C ASN A 106 2.02 -1.45 18.48
N SER A 107 1.22 -0.99 17.51
CA SER A 107 0.97 -1.75 16.27
C SER A 107 2.25 -2.01 15.46
N ASP A 108 3.23 -1.11 15.54
CA ASP A 108 4.56 -1.19 14.91
C ASP A 108 5.52 -2.16 15.61
N GLN A 109 5.21 -2.58 16.82
CA GLN A 109 6.00 -3.56 17.59
C GLN A 109 5.36 -4.95 17.56
N THR A 110 4.04 -5.01 17.39
CA THR A 110 3.25 -6.26 17.45
C THR A 110 2.91 -6.82 16.07
N SER A 111 3.12 -6.04 15.00
CA SER A 111 2.91 -6.44 13.61
C SER A 111 4.08 -5.99 12.75
N THR A 112 4.40 -6.77 11.70
CA THR A 112 5.42 -6.40 10.72
C THR A 112 5.02 -5.16 9.92
N ILE A 113 3.71 -4.94 9.74
CA ILE A 113 3.14 -3.73 9.12
C ILE A 113 2.31 -3.03 10.22
N PRO A 114 2.65 -1.79 10.61
CA PRO A 114 1.83 -1.03 11.55
C PRO A 114 0.40 -0.87 11.04
N TYR A 115 -0.57 -0.81 11.93
CA TYR A 115 -1.97 -0.76 11.52
C TYR A 115 -2.85 0.00 12.51
N ALA A 116 -3.92 0.58 12.00
CA ALA A 116 -5.08 0.99 12.78
C ALA A 116 -6.22 -0.03 12.58
N SER A 117 -7.19 -0.06 13.48
CA SER A 117 -8.42 -0.81 13.27
C SER A 117 -9.43 0.03 12.50
N LEU A 118 -10.23 -0.60 11.64
CA LEU A 118 -11.33 0.00 10.92
C LEU A 118 -12.59 -0.85 11.15
N THR A 119 -13.55 -0.37 11.94
CA THR A 119 -14.66 -1.20 12.44
C THR A 119 -15.96 -0.41 12.68
N ASP A 120 -17.10 -1.08 12.63
CA ASP A 120 -18.42 -0.60 13.10
C ASP A 120 -18.79 -1.15 14.49
N GLY A 121 -17.86 -1.85 15.16
CA GLY A 121 -18.09 -2.55 16.43
C GLY A 121 -18.61 -3.98 16.29
N THR A 122 -19.00 -4.43 15.08
CA THR A 122 -19.45 -5.80 14.79
C THR A 122 -18.50 -6.52 13.84
N THR A 123 -18.09 -5.83 12.78
CA THR A 123 -17.16 -6.29 11.76
C THR A 123 -16.00 -5.32 11.65
N GLY A 124 -14.89 -5.77 11.07
CA GLY A 124 -13.76 -4.88 10.89
C GLY A 124 -12.68 -5.43 9.97
N ALA A 125 -11.72 -4.57 9.71
CA ALA A 125 -10.50 -4.83 8.97
C ALA A 125 -9.33 -4.12 9.65
N ALA A 126 -8.11 -4.51 9.29
CA ALA A 126 -6.94 -3.69 9.53
C ALA A 126 -6.83 -2.61 8.46
N LEU A 127 -6.49 -1.40 8.87
CA LEU A 127 -5.98 -0.33 8.02
C LEU A 127 -4.46 -0.34 8.14
N GLY A 128 -3.79 -1.07 7.25
CA GLY A 128 -2.33 -1.14 7.20
C GLY A 128 -1.73 0.22 6.83
N LEU A 129 -0.68 0.61 7.55
CA LEU A 129 -0.08 1.94 7.53
C LEU A 129 1.33 1.84 6.96
N PHE A 130 1.56 2.48 5.82
CA PHE A 130 2.85 2.48 5.14
C PHE A 130 3.34 3.92 5.05
N LYS A 131 4.36 4.24 5.85
CA LYS A 131 5.05 5.52 5.76
C LYS A 131 5.72 5.67 4.39
N ILE A 132 6.08 6.90 4.05
CA ILE A 132 7.02 7.17 2.95
C ILE A 132 8.29 6.34 3.17
N GLY A 133 8.70 5.60 2.14
CA GLY A 133 9.87 4.72 2.15
C GLY A 133 9.70 3.38 2.88
N PHE A 134 8.56 3.13 3.53
CA PHE A 134 8.32 1.85 4.20
C PHE A 134 7.88 0.77 3.20
N GLU A 135 8.70 -0.23 2.96
CA GLU A 135 8.37 -1.30 2.01
C GLU A 135 7.45 -2.36 2.64
N ASN A 136 6.48 -2.87 1.88
CA ASN A 136 5.72 -4.05 2.28
C ASN A 136 6.66 -5.29 2.35
N PRO A 137 6.83 -5.91 3.54
CA PRO A 137 7.72 -7.04 3.74
C PRO A 137 7.32 -8.30 2.95
N ASP A 138 6.04 -8.44 2.58
CA ASP A 138 5.55 -9.55 1.77
C ASP A 138 5.74 -9.32 0.26
N GLY A 139 6.29 -8.16 -0.10
CA GLY A 139 6.56 -7.70 -1.46
C GLY A 139 5.83 -6.39 -1.75
N ASP A 140 6.57 -5.38 -2.18
CA ASP A 140 6.04 -4.06 -2.49
C ASP A 140 6.05 -3.80 -4.00
N ARG A 141 4.91 -3.34 -4.51
CA ARG A 141 4.68 -2.98 -5.92
C ARG A 141 4.05 -1.59 -6.05
N SER A 142 3.96 -0.85 -4.95
CA SER A 142 3.30 0.44 -4.85
C SER A 142 4.31 1.58 -4.97
N ASP A 143 3.83 2.82 -5.00
CA ASP A 143 4.68 4.00 -4.97
C ASP A 143 5.11 4.31 -3.52
N THR A 144 6.31 3.85 -3.16
CA THR A 144 6.87 4.05 -1.81
C THR A 144 7.29 5.49 -1.54
N SER A 145 7.29 6.38 -2.53
CA SER A 145 7.59 7.80 -2.32
C SER A 145 6.45 8.57 -1.64
N ARG A 146 5.31 7.92 -1.46
CA ARG A 146 4.08 8.47 -0.89
C ARG A 146 3.63 7.67 0.34
N PRO A 147 2.98 8.32 1.33
CA PRO A 147 2.26 7.60 2.36
C PRO A 147 1.15 6.78 1.72
N ARG A 148 0.96 5.55 2.21
CA ARG A 148 -0.07 4.64 1.70
C ARG A 148 -0.85 4.02 2.84
N VAL A 149 -2.10 3.69 2.55
CA VAL A 149 -2.90 2.82 3.42
C VAL A 149 -3.51 1.67 2.63
N VAL A 150 -3.73 0.54 3.30
CA VAL A 150 -4.41 -0.64 2.73
C VAL A 150 -5.49 -1.11 3.70
N ILE A 151 -6.68 -1.40 3.19
CA ILE A 151 -7.74 -2.06 3.96
C ILE A 151 -7.66 -3.56 3.70
N ALA A 152 -7.37 -4.38 4.71
CA ALA A 152 -7.26 -5.83 4.58
C ALA A 152 -7.64 -6.57 5.85
N GLN A 153 -8.03 -7.85 5.73
CA GLN A 153 -8.25 -8.74 6.89
C GLN A 153 -6.96 -9.35 7.43
N GLN A 154 -5.96 -9.55 6.56
CA GLN A 154 -4.65 -10.09 6.90
C GLN A 154 -3.55 -9.48 6.02
N GLY A 155 -2.32 -9.49 6.54
CA GLY A 155 -1.10 -9.09 5.82
C GLY A 155 -0.85 -9.94 4.56
N GLY A 156 -0.16 -9.36 3.59
CA GLY A 156 0.22 -10.05 2.37
C GLY A 156 0.77 -9.11 1.30
N ASN A 157 1.15 -9.71 0.17
CA ASN A 157 1.54 -8.97 -1.03
C ASN A 157 0.29 -8.48 -1.77
N TYR A 158 0.19 -7.16 -1.98
CA TYR A 158 -0.96 -6.54 -2.61
C TYR A 158 -0.66 -6.04 -4.02
N SER A 159 -1.69 -6.00 -4.86
CA SER A 159 -1.62 -5.31 -6.16
C SER A 159 -1.37 -3.80 -5.95
N PRO A 160 -0.67 -3.11 -6.86
CA PRO A 160 -0.50 -1.65 -6.78
C PRO A 160 -1.84 -0.91 -6.64
N GLU A 161 -2.88 -1.41 -7.31
CA GLU A 161 -4.25 -0.88 -7.30
C GLU A 161 -4.95 -0.95 -5.94
N THR A 162 -4.43 -1.75 -5.00
CA THR A 162 -5.01 -1.92 -3.66
C THR A 162 -4.56 -0.82 -2.70
N TYR A 163 -3.39 -0.23 -2.93
CA TYR A 163 -2.87 0.83 -2.08
C TYR A 163 -3.63 2.12 -2.34
N TYR A 164 -4.11 2.72 -1.27
CA TYR A 164 -4.70 4.04 -1.31
C TYR A 164 -3.61 5.08 -1.06
N TYR A 165 -3.67 6.16 -1.83
CA TYR A 165 -2.79 7.32 -1.71
C TYR A 165 -3.61 8.56 -1.39
N ARG A 166 -2.99 9.51 -0.70
CA ARG A 166 -3.63 10.79 -0.39
C ARG A 166 -3.95 11.56 -1.67
N GLN A 167 -5.09 12.25 -1.70
CA GLN A 167 -5.49 13.17 -2.77
C GLN A 167 -5.12 14.62 -2.44
#